data_AF-A0A7W1AFA6-F1
#
_entry.id   AF-A0A7W1AFA6-F1
#
_cell.length_a   1.000
_cell.length_b   1.000
_cell.length_c   1.000
_cell.angle_alpha   90.00
_cell.angle_beta   90.00
_cell.angle_gamma   90.00
#
_symmetry.space_group_name_H-M   'P 1'
#
loop_
_entity.id
_entity.type
_entity.pdbx_description
1 polymer ?
#
loop_
_entity_poly.entity_id
_entity_poly.type
_entity_poly.pdbx_seq_one_letter_code
_entity_poly.pdbx_strand_id
1 'polypeptide(L)'
;MKLVDTEETIVLVTGSSLTAEERDRPLAYLLKAEIDRRGAGHAYRRAVVVGDVWYLENRIFHMNPTIAIGGPGVNGVAREFGTFLPTVHSREEEVFVQADFEGDLKRASLWGVNAASTAAAVEVFSTQGHLEDLLGRIWRFRVGTFV
;
A
#
# COMPACT_ATOMS: atom_id res chain seq x y z
N MET A 1 -19.02 9.09 -12.88
CA MET A 1 -17.65 9.51 -12.53
C MET A 1 -16.97 8.34 -11.84
N LYS A 2 -15.93 7.75 -12.43
CA LYS A 2 -15.19 6.62 -11.83
C LYS A 2 -14.34 7.19 -10.68
N LEU A 3 -14.56 6.75 -9.45
CA LEU A 3 -13.82 7.27 -8.29
C LEU A 3 -12.40 6.69 -8.21
N VAL A 4 -12.22 5.47 -8.73
CA VAL A 4 -11.03 4.63 -8.57
C VAL A 4 -10.81 3.86 -9.87
N ASP A 5 -9.59 3.89 -10.41
CA ASP A 5 -9.19 3.03 -11.52
C ASP A 5 -8.48 1.78 -11.01
N THR A 6 -8.90 0.60 -11.47
CA THR A 6 -8.36 -0.69 -11.00
C THR A 6 -6.91 -0.91 -11.39
N GLU A 7 -6.41 -0.25 -12.44
CA GLU A 7 -5.04 -0.43 -12.91
C GLU A 7 -4.10 0.66 -12.38
N GLU A 8 -4.58 1.91 -12.22
CA GLU A 8 -3.71 3.04 -11.87
C GLU A 8 -3.78 3.48 -10.40
N THR A 9 -4.94 3.29 -9.76
CA THR A 9 -5.17 3.75 -8.38
C THR A 9 -4.69 2.71 -7.37
N ILE A 10 -3.89 3.16 -6.42
CA ILE A 10 -3.34 2.31 -5.36
C ILE A 10 -4.24 2.38 -4.13
N VAL A 11 -4.55 1.22 -3.55
CA VAL A 11 -5.38 1.13 -2.34
C VAL A 11 -4.45 0.92 -1.15
N LEU A 12 -4.41 1.88 -0.25
CA LEU A 12 -3.73 1.77 1.02
C LEU A 12 -4.74 1.28 2.06
N VAL A 13 -4.44 0.14 2.70
CA VAL A 13 -5.34 -0.52 3.64
C VAL A 13 -4.75 -0.51 5.03
N THR A 14 -5.45 0.07 6.00
CA THR A 14 -5.08 0.04 7.42
C THR A 14 -6.05 -0.80 8.24
N GLY A 15 -5.63 -1.22 9.43
CA GLY A 15 -6.55 -1.79 10.41
C GLY A 15 -7.68 -0.81 10.78
N SER A 16 -8.84 -1.34 11.18
CA SER A 16 -10.01 -0.54 11.59
C SER A 16 -10.14 -0.37 13.11
N SER A 17 -9.13 -0.78 13.89
CA SER A 17 -9.09 -0.57 15.35
C SER A 17 -8.70 0.87 15.69
N LEU A 18 -9.09 1.36 16.89
CA LEU A 18 -8.72 2.71 17.34
C LEU A 18 -7.20 2.95 17.30
N THR A 19 -6.41 1.95 17.69
CA THR A 19 -4.94 2.05 17.64
C THR A 19 -4.43 2.18 16.20
N ALA A 20 -4.99 1.41 15.26
CA ALA A 20 -4.62 1.52 13.85
C ALA A 20 -5.05 2.88 13.25
N GLU A 21 -6.21 3.39 13.64
CA GLU A 21 -6.69 4.73 13.27
C GLU A 21 -5.74 5.84 13.78
N GLU A 22 -5.23 5.71 15.01
CA GLU A 22 -4.31 6.69 15.60
C GLU A 22 -2.85 6.56 15.10
N ARG A 23 -2.40 5.35 14.75
CA ARG A 23 -0.98 5.06 14.48
C ARG A 23 -0.68 4.75 13.03
N ASP A 24 -1.46 3.87 12.40
CA ASP A 24 -1.18 3.37 11.04
C ASP A 24 -1.84 4.23 9.97
N ARG A 25 -3.06 4.74 10.20
CA ARG A 25 -3.77 5.62 9.24
C ARG A 25 -3.02 6.92 8.94
N PRO A 26 -2.38 7.61 9.89
CA PRO A 26 -1.52 8.74 9.56
C PRO A 26 -0.35 8.37 8.63
N LEU A 27 0.27 7.21 8.82
CA LEU A 27 1.33 6.71 7.94
C LEU A 27 0.79 6.43 6.53
N ALA A 28 -0.41 5.87 6.42
CA ALA A 28 -1.08 5.68 5.14
C ALA A 28 -1.33 7.02 4.42
N TYR A 29 -1.73 8.07 5.13
CA TYR A 29 -1.89 9.39 4.53
C TYR A 29 -0.57 10.05 4.12
N LEU A 30 0.52 9.83 4.85
CA LEU A 30 1.85 10.28 4.46
C LEU A 30 2.29 9.60 3.16
N LEU A 31 2.16 8.26 3.08
CA LEU A 31 2.49 7.52 1.86
C LEU A 31 1.56 7.92 0.70
N LYS A 32 0.28 8.16 0.98
CA LYS A 32 -0.67 8.68 -0.01
C LYS A 32 -0.24 10.03 -0.57
N ALA A 33 0.18 10.96 0.27
CA ALA A 33 0.64 12.27 -0.18
C ALA A 33 1.82 12.14 -1.14
N GLU A 34 2.74 11.21 -0.86
CA GLU A 34 3.88 10.92 -1.71
C GLU A 34 3.48 10.28 -3.05
N ILE A 35 2.58 9.28 -3.03
CA ILE A 35 2.03 8.67 -4.24
C ILE A 35 1.32 9.72 -5.12
N ASP A 36 0.42 10.51 -4.52
CA ASP A 36 -0.34 11.54 -5.23
C ASP A 36 0.58 12.61 -5.85
N ARG A 37 1.63 13.00 -5.12
CA ARG A 37 2.63 13.96 -5.61
C ARG A 37 3.35 13.43 -6.86
N ARG A 38 3.71 12.14 -6.88
CA ARG A 38 4.38 11.50 -8.02
C ARG A 38 3.44 11.27 -9.21
N GLY A 39 2.15 11.09 -8.96
CA GLY A 39 1.14 10.93 -10.00
C GLY A 39 0.46 12.23 -10.44
N ALA A 40 0.91 13.39 -9.94
CA ALA A 40 0.34 14.69 -10.25
C ALA A 40 0.20 14.92 -11.77
N GLY A 41 -0.96 15.45 -12.19
CA GLY A 41 -1.31 15.63 -13.60
C GLY A 41 -2.06 14.44 -14.22
N HIS A 42 -2.21 13.31 -13.51
CA HIS A 42 -2.99 12.16 -13.96
C HIS A 42 -4.12 11.84 -12.97
N ALA A 43 -5.37 11.80 -13.44
CA ALA A 43 -6.56 11.71 -12.58
C ALA A 43 -6.57 10.48 -11.64
N TYR A 44 -6.03 9.35 -12.09
CA TYR A 44 -6.10 8.06 -11.37
C TYR A 44 -4.76 7.58 -10.82
N ARG A 45 -3.65 8.25 -11.10
CA ARG A 45 -2.33 7.96 -10.51
C ARG A 45 -2.25 8.57 -9.12
N ARG A 46 -2.93 7.93 -8.19
CA ARG A 46 -3.14 8.41 -6.83
C ARG A 46 -3.37 7.23 -5.91
N ALA A 47 -3.34 7.50 -4.62
CA ALA A 47 -3.76 6.54 -3.61
C ALA A 47 -5.16 6.85 -3.06
N VAL A 48 -5.80 5.84 -2.48
CA VAL A 48 -6.97 5.96 -1.60
C VAL A 48 -6.70 5.19 -0.31
N VAL A 49 -7.22 5.67 0.83
CA VAL A 49 -7.03 5.00 2.13
C VAL A 49 -8.35 4.38 2.56
N VAL A 50 -8.34 3.09 2.88
CA VAL A 50 -9.52 2.33 3.33
C VAL A 50 -9.18 1.48 4.56
N GLY A 51 -10.20 1.15 5.35
CA GLY A 51 -10.05 0.19 6.43
C GLY A 51 -10.09 -1.25 5.91
N ASP A 52 -9.41 -2.15 6.61
CA ASP A 52 -9.30 -3.57 6.29
C ASP A 52 -10.65 -4.29 6.23
N VAL A 53 -11.54 -4.07 7.19
CA VAL A 53 -12.89 -4.65 7.21
C VAL A 53 -13.63 -4.30 5.92
N TRP A 54 -13.63 -3.01 5.56
CA TRP A 54 -14.31 -2.54 4.36
C TRP A 54 -13.68 -3.13 3.10
N TYR A 55 -12.34 -3.17 3.00
CA TYR A 55 -11.64 -3.76 1.86
C TYR A 55 -11.98 -5.26 1.69
N LEU A 56 -11.96 -6.02 2.78
CA LEU A 56 -12.22 -7.47 2.75
C LEU A 56 -13.67 -7.78 2.33
N GLU A 57 -14.62 -6.97 2.79
CA GLU A 57 -16.04 -7.10 2.42
C GLU A 57 -16.34 -6.63 1.00
N ASN A 58 -15.60 -5.64 0.48
CA ASN A 58 -15.86 -5.00 -0.81
C ASN A 58 -14.81 -5.37 -1.87
N ARG A 59 -15.02 -6.54 -2.50
CA ARG A 59 -14.09 -7.16 -3.46
C ARG A 59 -13.76 -6.33 -4.70
N ILE A 60 -14.49 -5.25 -4.99
CA ILE A 60 -14.21 -4.38 -6.15
C ILE A 60 -12.79 -3.79 -6.09
N PHE A 61 -12.26 -3.55 -4.89
CA PHE A 61 -10.91 -3.02 -4.69
C PHE A 61 -9.82 -4.09 -4.69
N HIS A 62 -10.17 -5.37 -4.73
CA HIS A 62 -9.18 -6.46 -4.78
C HIS A 62 -8.47 -6.51 -6.15
N MET A 63 -9.06 -5.87 -7.16
CA MET A 63 -8.48 -5.71 -8.48
C MET A 63 -7.45 -4.59 -8.56
N ASN A 64 -7.31 -3.78 -7.51
CA ASN A 64 -6.34 -2.70 -7.45
C ASN A 64 -4.98 -3.16 -6.91
N PRO A 65 -3.88 -2.52 -7.33
CA PRO A 65 -2.66 -2.52 -6.56
C PRO A 65 -2.94 -2.12 -5.11
N THR A 66 -2.46 -2.92 -4.16
CA THR A 66 -2.85 -2.79 -2.75
C THR A 66 -1.62 -2.80 -1.85
N ILE A 67 -1.56 -1.85 -0.91
CA ILE A 67 -0.53 -1.80 0.13
C ILE A 67 -1.23 -1.87 1.50
N ALA A 68 -0.99 -2.94 2.25
CA ALA A 68 -1.43 -3.04 3.63
C ALA A 68 -0.42 -2.35 4.57
N ILE A 69 -0.90 -1.57 5.53
CA ILE A 69 -0.08 -0.89 6.53
C ILE A 69 -0.58 -1.27 7.92
N GLY A 70 0.34 -1.69 8.77
CA GLY A 70 0.04 -2.25 10.10
C GLY A 70 0.12 -3.77 10.10
N GLY A 71 0.55 -4.33 11.24
CA GLY A 71 0.87 -5.76 11.35
C GLY A 71 -0.34 -6.69 11.25
N PRO A 72 -0.11 -7.99 10.99
CA PRO A 72 -1.16 -9.00 10.83
C PRO A 72 -2.02 -9.20 12.09
N GLY A 73 -1.58 -8.70 13.25
CA GLY A 73 -2.39 -8.67 14.47
C GLY A 73 -3.52 -7.63 14.43
N VAL A 74 -3.33 -6.52 13.71
CA VAL A 74 -4.24 -5.36 13.72
C VAL A 74 -4.82 -5.01 12.35
N ASN A 75 -4.29 -5.58 11.26
CA ASN A 75 -4.76 -5.41 9.89
C ASN A 75 -5.04 -6.78 9.24
N GLY A 76 -6.31 -7.03 8.91
CA GLY A 76 -6.76 -8.28 8.29
C GLY A 76 -6.19 -8.54 6.90
N VAL A 77 -5.96 -7.49 6.10
CA VAL A 77 -5.34 -7.64 4.77
C VAL A 77 -3.86 -7.97 4.89
N ALA A 78 -3.15 -7.36 5.84
CA ALA A 78 -1.76 -7.73 6.13
C ALA A 78 -1.65 -9.20 6.58
N ARG A 79 -2.63 -9.71 7.34
CA ARG A 79 -2.73 -11.12 7.72
C ARG A 79 -2.90 -12.05 6.53
N GLU A 80 -3.78 -11.72 5.59
CA GLU A 80 -3.93 -12.51 4.35
C GLU A 80 -2.65 -12.49 3.53
N PHE A 81 -2.08 -11.29 3.33
CA PHE A 81 -0.85 -11.11 2.55
C PHE A 81 0.34 -11.87 3.12
N GLY A 82 0.46 -11.95 4.45
CA GLY A 82 1.54 -12.69 5.12
C GLY A 82 1.57 -14.19 4.79
N THR A 83 0.52 -14.76 4.20
CA THR A 83 0.48 -16.17 3.80
C THR A 83 1.16 -16.46 2.45
N PHE A 84 1.37 -15.43 1.61
CA PHE A 84 1.90 -15.62 0.26
C PHE A 84 2.89 -14.55 -0.21
N LEU A 85 2.93 -13.35 0.38
CA LEU A 85 3.91 -12.32 0.00
C LEU A 85 5.30 -12.66 0.56
N PRO A 86 6.35 -12.66 -0.28
CA PRO A 86 7.71 -12.83 0.20
C PRO A 86 8.17 -11.57 0.92
N THR A 87 9.02 -11.74 1.93
CA THR A 87 9.74 -10.63 2.58
C THR A 87 10.85 -10.15 1.66
N VAL A 88 10.76 -8.90 1.21
CA VAL A 88 11.76 -8.26 0.34
C VAL A 88 12.73 -7.38 1.13
N HIS A 89 12.34 -6.96 2.33
CA HIS A 89 13.21 -6.30 3.29
C HIS A 89 12.83 -6.68 4.71
N SER A 90 13.83 -6.94 5.54
CA SER A 90 13.69 -7.06 6.99
C SER A 90 14.84 -6.39 7.71
N ARG A 91 14.55 -5.69 8.81
CA ARG A 91 15.58 -5.13 9.70
C ARG A 91 15.33 -5.59 11.13
N GLU A 92 16.36 -6.20 11.73
CA GLU A 92 16.38 -6.64 13.13
C GLU A 92 15.21 -7.55 13.54
N GLU A 93 14.58 -8.25 12.58
CA GLU A 93 13.36 -9.04 12.81
C GLU A 93 12.17 -8.23 13.38
N GLU A 94 12.23 -6.90 13.29
CA GLU A 94 11.20 -6.00 13.82
C GLU A 94 10.46 -5.21 12.74
N VAL A 95 11.13 -4.94 11.61
CA VAL A 95 10.62 -4.15 10.50
C VAL A 95 10.51 -5.05 9.27
N PHE A 96 9.34 -5.08 8.65
CA PHE A 96 9.05 -5.96 7.52
C PHE A 96 8.43 -5.19 6.35
N VAL A 97 9.03 -5.37 5.17
CA VAL A 97 8.42 -5.06 3.88
C VAL A 97 8.25 -6.37 3.13
N GLN A 98 7.00 -6.74 2.88
CA GLN A 98 6.66 -7.88 2.06
C GLN A 98 6.03 -7.39 0.77
N ALA A 99 6.40 -7.95 -0.38
CA ALA A 99 5.92 -7.45 -1.66
C ALA A 99 5.99 -8.50 -2.77
N ASP A 100 5.01 -8.44 -3.67
CA ASP A 100 5.05 -9.07 -4.99
C ASP A 100 4.57 -8.05 -6.03
N PHE A 101 5.49 -7.63 -6.90
CA PHE A 101 5.22 -6.71 -7.99
C PHE A 101 5.29 -7.36 -9.37
N GLU A 102 5.62 -8.65 -9.43
CA GLU A 102 5.65 -9.43 -10.67
C GLU A 102 4.27 -10.03 -10.99
N GLY A 103 3.47 -10.33 -9.95
CA GLY A 103 2.11 -10.81 -10.12
C GLY A 103 1.18 -9.83 -10.88
N ASP A 104 0.05 -10.35 -11.35
CA ASP A 104 -0.98 -9.55 -12.03
C ASP A 104 -1.44 -8.38 -11.17
N LEU A 105 -1.60 -8.63 -9.87
CA LEU A 105 -1.97 -7.65 -8.86
C LEU A 105 -0.78 -7.34 -7.97
N LYS A 106 -0.40 -6.06 -7.93
CA LYS A 106 0.81 -5.60 -7.24
C LYS A 106 0.47 -5.41 -5.79
N ARG A 107 1.16 -6.10 -4.90
CA ARG A 107 0.80 -6.18 -3.49
C ARG A 107 2.01 -5.90 -2.61
N ALA A 108 1.78 -5.15 -1.54
CA ALA A 108 2.75 -4.96 -0.48
C ALA A 108 2.10 -4.99 0.90
N SER A 109 2.88 -5.36 1.90
CA SER A 109 2.53 -5.29 3.33
C SER A 109 3.67 -4.65 4.09
N LEU A 110 3.38 -3.56 4.80
CA LEU A 110 4.34 -2.73 5.53
C LEU A 110 4.00 -2.75 7.01
N TRP A 111 4.84 -3.37 7.83
CA TRP A 111 4.55 -3.51 9.25
C TRP A 111 5.79 -3.76 10.08
N GLY A 112 5.65 -3.54 11.39
CA GLY A 112 6.61 -4.02 12.37
C GLY A 112 5.95 -4.53 13.64
N VAL A 113 6.77 -4.99 14.58
CA VAL A 113 6.32 -5.56 15.87
C VAL A 113 5.63 -4.53 16.77
N ASN A 114 5.82 -3.23 16.49
CA ASN A 114 5.15 -2.12 17.16
C ASN A 114 4.95 -0.94 16.18
N ALA A 115 4.28 0.12 16.63
CA ALA A 115 3.95 1.28 15.80
C ALA A 115 5.19 2.03 15.25
N ALA A 116 6.29 2.11 16.02
CA ALA A 116 7.52 2.74 15.56
C ALA A 116 8.19 1.90 14.46
N SER A 117 8.20 0.58 14.61
CA SER A 117 8.72 -0.33 13.59
C SER A 117 7.83 -0.36 12.33
N THR A 118 6.51 -0.20 12.45
CA THR A 118 5.62 0.02 11.28
C THR A 118 5.93 1.33 10.57
N ALA A 119 6.17 2.43 11.30
CA ALA A 119 6.59 3.69 10.71
C ALA A 119 7.92 3.55 9.95
N ALA A 120 8.88 2.82 10.52
CA ALA A 120 10.14 2.49 9.86
C ALA A 120 9.94 1.65 8.59
N ALA A 121 9.00 0.70 8.57
CA ALA A 121 8.69 -0.08 7.36
C ALA A 121 8.17 0.82 6.22
N VAL A 122 7.30 1.78 6.56
CA VAL A 122 6.77 2.76 5.59
C VAL A 122 7.88 3.69 5.08
N GLU A 123 8.79 4.12 5.96
CA GLU A 123 9.96 4.91 5.59
C GLU A 123 10.89 4.15 4.63
N VAL A 124 11.24 2.90 4.98
CA VAL A 124 12.05 2.01 4.12
C VAL A 124 11.40 1.87 2.74
N PHE A 125 10.10 1.59 2.70
CA PHE A 125 9.36 1.45 1.45
C PHE A 125 9.43 2.71 0.58
N SER A 126 9.32 3.89 1.21
CA SER A 126 9.26 5.18 0.53
C SER A 126 10.62 5.69 0.06
N THR A 127 11.71 5.26 0.70
CA THR A 127 13.05 5.86 0.51
C THR A 127 14.07 4.91 -0.13
N GLN A 128 13.85 3.60 -0.10
CA GLN A 128 14.80 2.61 -0.60
C GLN A 128 14.45 2.03 -1.98
N GLY A 129 13.68 2.74 -2.80
CA GLY A 129 13.39 2.33 -4.17
C GLY A 129 12.16 1.42 -4.34
N HIS A 130 11.56 0.92 -3.24
CA HIS A 130 10.41 0.01 -3.34
C HIS A 130 9.17 0.70 -3.88
N LEU A 131 8.89 1.93 -3.44
CA LEU A 131 7.80 2.73 -3.97
C LEU A 131 8.05 3.08 -5.45
N GLU A 132 9.28 3.45 -5.81
CA GLU A 132 9.68 3.75 -7.20
C GLU A 132 9.44 2.55 -8.11
N ASP A 133 9.85 1.34 -7.70
CA ASP A 133 9.66 0.12 -8.48
C ASP A 133 8.17 -0.22 -8.65
N LEU A 134 7.40 -0.15 -7.55
CA LEU A 134 5.94 -0.36 -7.60
C LEU A 134 5.28 0.60 -8.58
N LEU A 135 5.49 1.91 -8.43
CA LEU A 135 4.89 2.93 -9.29
C LEU A 135 5.36 2.78 -10.73
N GLY A 136 6.64 2.46 -10.94
CA GLY A 136 7.21 2.19 -12.25
C GLY A 136 6.56 1.01 -12.95
N ARG A 137 6.06 0.01 -12.22
CA ARG A 137 5.34 -1.15 -12.77
C ARG A 137 3.86 -0.89 -13.02
N ILE A 138 3.22 -0.11 -12.15
CA ILE A 138 1.80 0.26 -12.28
C ILE A 138 1.61 1.26 -13.44
N TRP A 139 2.46 2.30 -13.52
CA TRP A 139 2.23 3.43 -14.42
C TRP A 139 3.03 3.38 -15.74
N ARG A 140 3.87 2.36 -15.96
CA ARG A 140 4.82 2.27 -17.09
C ARG A 140 4.20 2.40 -18.48
N PHE A 141 2.95 1.96 -18.66
CA PHE A 141 2.39 1.71 -19.99
C PHE A 141 1.50 2.82 -20.55
N ARG A 142 1.32 3.95 -19.86
CA ARG A 142 0.35 4.99 -20.29
C ARG A 142 0.92 6.41 -20.32
N VAL A 143 2.06 6.61 -20.99
CA VAL A 143 2.58 7.96 -21.31
C VAL A 143 1.84 8.59 -22.50
N GLY A 144 0.97 7.86 -23.19
CA GLY A 144 0.25 8.35 -24.37
C GLY A 144 -1.24 8.55 -24.14
N THR A 145 -1.64 9.75 -23.72
CA THR A 145 -2.73 10.58 -24.28
C THR A 145 -3.02 11.72 -23.30
N PHE A 146 -2.28 12.81 -23.46
CA PHE A 146 -2.84 14.12 -23.12
C PHE A 146 -3.87 14.43 -24.22
N VAL A 147 -5.14 14.55 -23.84
CA VAL A 147 -6.18 15.20 -24.66
C VAL A 147 -6.32 16.63 -24.16
#